data_AF-A0AAN7WUD2-F1
#
_entry.id   AF-A0AAN7WUD2-F1
#
_cell.length_a   1.000
_cell.length_b   1.000
_cell.length_c   1.000
_cell.angle_alpha   90.00
_cell.angle_beta   90.00
_cell.angle_gamma   90.00
#
_symmetry.space_group_name_H-M   'P 1'
#
loop_
_entity.id
_entity.type
_entity.pdbx_description
1 polymer ?
#
loop_
_entity_poly.entity_id
_entity_poly.type
_entity_poly.pdbx_seq_one_letter_code
_entity_poly.pdbx_strand_id
1 'polypeptide(L)'
;MENRTKKFSQESIHRIKGNYLLDTSLLSRSQVNSGLNGLIANQRERERLFYDIVHTDNIEVKEHGLRKLREIIISVFESQKNNSAFIDLVKSCYQLTYEIFLEEQKYVQIGGIVFPFLINNMPELAYTMGFVELYILYLSHWELNLFKSIDILKQCKTLLSKQQYQYLLRMVLIFSQDIEPPNMWFQLLKFYNSNKLIMDFLNKTKIVQKVQFRCLDMCQRSYNQLSFDVFKQTWLQHVPLDATVETKARKRYLFEKLSNDSEMIYFKKRPVS
;
A
#
# COMPACT_ATOMS: atom_id res chain seq x y z
N MET A 1 -39.76 -19.25 -31.83
CA MET A 1 -38.82 -19.02 -30.72
C MET A 1 -37.48 -18.46 -31.18
N GLU A 2 -36.96 -18.84 -32.35
CA GLU A 2 -35.63 -18.40 -32.86
C GLU A 2 -35.44 -16.88 -33.02
N ASN A 3 -36.49 -16.12 -33.38
CA ASN A 3 -36.40 -14.66 -33.51
C ASN A 3 -36.30 -13.92 -32.16
N ARG A 4 -36.73 -14.53 -31.05
CA ARG A 4 -36.54 -13.96 -29.70
C ARG A 4 -35.12 -14.22 -29.20
N THR A 5 -34.56 -15.40 -29.44
CA THR A 5 -33.18 -15.75 -29.04
C THR A 5 -32.12 -14.92 -29.79
N LYS A 6 -32.32 -14.66 -31.10
CA LYS A 6 -31.43 -13.77 -31.87
C LYS A 6 -31.52 -12.29 -31.47
N LYS A 7 -32.71 -11.79 -31.08
CA LYS A 7 -32.86 -10.44 -30.53
C LYS A 7 -32.18 -10.29 -29.18
N PHE A 8 -32.35 -11.26 -28.28
CA PHE A 8 -31.64 -11.27 -26.99
C PHE A 8 -30.12 -11.35 -27.17
N SER A 9 -29.60 -12.11 -28.14
CA SER A 9 -28.15 -12.14 -28.39
C SER A 9 -27.63 -10.83 -28.98
N GLN A 10 -28.35 -10.19 -29.91
CA GLN A 10 -27.91 -8.92 -30.51
C GLN A 10 -28.08 -7.72 -29.58
N GLU A 11 -29.15 -7.64 -28.77
CA GLU A 11 -29.32 -6.60 -27.76
C GLU A 11 -28.30 -6.74 -26.62
N SER A 12 -27.97 -7.97 -26.21
CA SER A 12 -26.89 -8.20 -25.24
C SER A 12 -25.53 -7.82 -25.81
N ILE A 13 -25.24 -8.18 -27.06
CA ILE A 13 -24.03 -7.77 -27.77
C ILE A 13 -23.97 -6.26 -27.96
N HIS A 14 -25.10 -5.58 -28.22
CA HIS A 14 -25.17 -4.11 -28.32
C HIS A 14 -25.01 -3.42 -26.96
N ARG A 15 -25.54 -4.00 -25.87
CA ARG A 15 -25.31 -3.52 -24.49
C ARG A 15 -23.83 -3.66 -24.09
N ILE A 16 -23.16 -4.71 -24.53
CA ILE A 16 -21.72 -4.91 -24.32
C ILE A 16 -20.89 -3.98 -25.23
N LYS A 17 -21.33 -3.76 -26.49
CA LYS A 17 -20.64 -2.91 -27.50
C LYS A 17 -20.65 -1.40 -27.24
N GLY A 18 -21.18 -0.93 -26.13
CA GLY A 18 -21.11 0.48 -25.74
C GLY A 18 -20.75 0.69 -24.27
N ASN A 19 -20.52 -0.40 -23.52
CA ASN A 19 -20.21 -0.33 -22.10
C ASN A 19 -18.87 -1.01 -21.83
N TYR A 20 -17.82 -0.19 -21.80
CA TYR A 20 -16.44 -0.64 -21.58
C TYR A 20 -16.25 -1.40 -20.27
N LEU A 21 -17.13 -1.20 -19.28
CA LEU A 21 -17.12 -1.88 -17.99
C LEU A 21 -17.66 -3.32 -18.05
N LEU A 22 -18.52 -3.62 -19.02
CA LEU A 22 -19.10 -4.96 -19.21
C LEU A 22 -18.39 -5.74 -20.32
N ASP A 23 -17.57 -5.07 -21.12
CA ASP A 23 -16.75 -5.69 -22.14
C ASP A 23 -15.52 -6.38 -21.51
N THR A 24 -15.62 -7.72 -21.42
CA THR A 24 -14.59 -8.61 -20.88
C THR A 24 -13.38 -8.79 -21.80
N SER A 25 -13.43 -8.28 -23.03
CA SER A 25 -12.30 -8.37 -23.95
C SER A 25 -11.18 -7.40 -23.57
N LEU A 26 -9.98 -7.95 -23.41
CA LEU A 26 -8.73 -7.22 -23.18
C LEU A 26 -8.03 -6.94 -24.52
N LEU A 27 -7.15 -5.94 -24.54
CA LEU A 27 -6.32 -5.58 -25.71
C LEU A 27 -5.58 -6.78 -26.33
N SER A 28 -5.25 -7.78 -25.50
CA SER A 28 -4.54 -9.00 -25.91
C SER A 28 -5.40 -10.05 -26.64
N ARG A 29 -6.75 -9.90 -26.70
CA ARG A 29 -7.65 -10.95 -27.24
C ARG A 29 -8.72 -10.46 -28.23
N SER A 30 -8.87 -9.17 -28.49
CA SER A 30 -9.95 -8.66 -29.35
C SER A 30 -9.48 -8.23 -30.74
N GLN A 31 -10.00 -8.90 -31.76
CA GLN A 31 -10.15 -8.38 -33.12
C GLN A 31 -10.79 -6.97 -33.09
N VAL A 32 -10.18 -6.03 -33.82
CA VAL A 32 -10.68 -4.69 -34.23
C VAL A 32 -11.97 -4.24 -33.52
N ASN A 33 -11.86 -3.82 -32.26
CA ASN A 33 -12.97 -3.27 -31.50
C ASN A 33 -12.91 -1.74 -31.62
N SER A 34 -13.87 -1.12 -32.33
CA SER A 34 -13.85 0.33 -32.63
C SER A 34 -13.81 1.20 -31.37
N GLY A 35 -14.38 0.74 -30.25
CA GLY A 35 -14.31 1.44 -28.97
C GLY A 35 -12.92 1.44 -28.32
N LEU A 36 -12.12 0.39 -28.52
CA LEU A 36 -10.72 0.38 -28.03
C LEU A 36 -9.85 1.38 -28.79
N ASN A 37 -10.07 1.51 -30.10
CA ASN A 37 -9.40 2.54 -30.91
C ASN A 37 -9.78 3.96 -30.46
N GLY A 38 -11.04 4.17 -30.06
CA GLY A 38 -11.51 5.43 -29.46
C GLY A 38 -10.76 5.78 -28.17
N LEU A 39 -10.63 4.82 -27.25
CA LEU A 39 -9.89 5.00 -26.00
C LEU A 39 -8.38 5.20 -26.20
N ILE A 40 -7.78 4.62 -27.24
CA ILE A 40 -6.38 4.86 -27.61
C ILE A 40 -6.21 6.28 -28.17
N ALA A 41 -7.09 6.70 -29.08
CA ALA A 41 -6.96 7.96 -29.78
C ALA A 41 -7.42 9.20 -28.99
N ASN A 42 -8.36 9.05 -28.03
CA ASN A 42 -9.08 10.18 -27.44
C ASN A 42 -8.96 10.25 -25.91
N GLN A 43 -8.38 11.34 -25.42
CA GLN A 43 -8.24 11.61 -23.99
C GLN A 43 -9.58 11.74 -23.26
N ARG A 44 -10.57 12.38 -23.87
CA ARG A 44 -11.90 12.56 -23.24
C ARG A 44 -12.64 11.24 -23.05
N GLU A 45 -12.43 10.28 -23.93
CA GLU A 45 -13.02 8.95 -23.77
C GLU A 45 -12.41 8.18 -22.60
N ARG A 46 -11.10 8.34 -22.37
CA ARG A 46 -10.43 7.76 -21.21
C ARG A 46 -10.91 8.38 -19.90
N GLU A 47 -11.08 9.70 -19.88
CA GLU A 47 -11.65 10.43 -18.72
C GLU A 47 -13.08 10.01 -18.44
N ARG A 48 -13.90 9.85 -19.49
CA ARG A 48 -15.27 9.34 -19.36
C ARG A 48 -15.30 7.93 -18.80
N LEU A 49 -14.44 7.03 -19.29
CA LEU A 49 -14.30 5.68 -18.74
C LEU A 49 -13.92 5.73 -17.26
N PHE A 50 -12.96 6.58 -16.88
CA PHE A 50 -12.59 6.74 -15.48
C PHE A 50 -13.73 7.28 -14.62
N TYR A 51 -14.49 8.24 -15.13
CA TYR A 51 -15.71 8.72 -14.46
C TYR A 51 -16.69 7.57 -14.22
N ASP A 52 -16.98 6.75 -15.23
CA ASP A 52 -17.89 5.61 -15.12
C ASP A 52 -17.38 4.57 -14.10
N ILE A 53 -16.06 4.34 -14.05
CA ILE A 53 -15.40 3.47 -13.06
C ILE A 53 -15.64 3.99 -11.64
N VAL A 54 -15.40 5.27 -11.39
CA VAL A 54 -15.52 5.87 -10.05
C VAL A 54 -16.94 5.76 -9.52
N HIS A 55 -17.94 5.97 -10.39
CA HIS A 55 -19.36 6.00 -10.04
C HIS A 55 -20.04 4.63 -10.06
N THR A 56 -19.30 3.55 -10.27
CA THR A 56 -19.85 2.19 -10.13
C THR A 56 -19.73 1.71 -8.69
N ASP A 57 -20.80 1.12 -8.16
CA ASP A 57 -20.80 0.54 -6.80
C ASP A 57 -20.28 -0.91 -6.79
N ASN A 58 -20.29 -1.58 -7.94
CA ASN A 58 -19.82 -2.96 -8.06
C ASN A 58 -18.29 -3.01 -8.11
N ILE A 59 -17.68 -3.59 -7.08
CA ILE A 59 -16.21 -3.67 -6.95
C ILE A 59 -15.54 -4.48 -8.06
N GLU A 60 -16.15 -5.59 -8.50
CA GLU A 60 -15.61 -6.43 -9.58
C GLU A 60 -15.58 -5.67 -10.91
N VAL A 61 -16.66 -4.94 -11.18
CA VAL A 61 -16.78 -4.08 -12.38
C VAL A 61 -15.78 -2.93 -12.31
N LYS A 62 -15.59 -2.33 -11.12
CA LYS A 62 -14.61 -1.27 -10.88
C LYS A 62 -13.18 -1.74 -11.14
N GLU A 63 -12.81 -2.90 -10.59
CA GLU A 63 -11.49 -3.49 -10.79
C GLU A 63 -11.23 -3.83 -12.27
N HIS A 64 -12.22 -4.41 -12.95
CA HIS A 64 -12.12 -4.72 -14.38
C HIS A 64 -11.93 -3.46 -15.21
N GLY A 65 -12.74 -2.42 -14.96
CA GLY A 65 -12.60 -1.13 -15.63
C GLY A 65 -11.24 -0.50 -15.39
N LEU A 66 -10.74 -0.52 -14.15
CA LEU A 66 -9.40 0.00 -13.83
C LEU A 66 -8.29 -0.80 -14.52
N ARG A 67 -8.41 -2.13 -14.59
CA ARG A 67 -7.47 -2.95 -15.34
C ARG A 67 -7.42 -2.53 -16.81
N LYS A 68 -8.58 -2.40 -17.45
CA LYS A 68 -8.69 -1.97 -18.85
C LYS A 68 -8.08 -0.59 -19.06
N LEU A 69 -8.37 0.35 -18.17
CA LEU A 69 -7.82 1.71 -18.24
C LEU A 69 -6.29 1.71 -18.06
N ARG A 70 -5.74 0.91 -17.15
CA ARG A 70 -4.28 0.76 -17.00
C ARG A 70 -3.61 0.17 -18.24
N GLU A 71 -4.21 -0.84 -18.87
CA GLU A 71 -3.69 -1.40 -20.12
C GLU A 71 -3.68 -0.34 -21.24
N ILE A 72 -4.73 0.48 -21.34
CA ILE A 72 -4.79 1.60 -22.30
C ILE A 72 -3.72 2.65 -21.97
N ILE A 73 -3.60 3.06 -20.70
CA ILE A 73 -2.56 4.00 -20.24
C ILE A 73 -1.18 3.53 -20.68
N ILE A 74 -0.83 2.26 -20.41
CA ILE A 74 0.45 1.68 -20.81
C ILE A 74 0.63 1.76 -22.32
N SER A 75 -0.40 1.41 -23.11
CA SER A 75 -0.31 1.39 -24.57
C SER A 75 -0.06 2.75 -25.21
N VAL A 76 -0.54 3.84 -24.59
CA VAL A 76 -0.42 5.21 -25.14
C VAL A 76 0.63 6.05 -24.42
N PHE A 77 1.23 5.53 -23.34
CA PHE A 77 2.05 6.29 -22.40
C PHE A 77 3.14 7.12 -23.09
N GLU A 78 3.98 6.48 -23.91
CA GLU A 78 5.10 7.17 -24.58
C GLU A 78 4.66 8.36 -25.43
N SER A 79 3.50 8.24 -26.09
CA SER A 79 2.95 9.30 -26.93
C SER A 79 2.26 10.42 -26.15
N GLN A 80 1.80 10.14 -24.92
CA GLN A 80 0.97 11.05 -24.12
C GLN A 80 1.65 11.56 -22.85
N LYS A 81 2.87 11.12 -22.52
CA LYS A 81 3.55 11.45 -21.24
C LYS A 81 3.78 12.94 -20.98
N ASN A 82 3.69 13.79 -22.00
CA ASN A 82 3.81 15.25 -21.88
C ASN A 82 2.45 15.97 -21.80
N ASN A 83 1.33 15.25 -21.90
CA ASN A 83 -0.02 15.81 -21.82
C ASN A 83 -0.49 15.83 -20.36
N SER A 84 -0.69 17.02 -19.80
CA SER A 84 -1.08 17.18 -18.39
C SER A 84 -2.38 16.46 -18.02
N ALA A 85 -3.42 16.54 -18.86
CA ALA A 85 -4.69 15.86 -18.61
C ALA A 85 -4.54 14.33 -18.58
N PHE A 86 -3.65 13.80 -19.41
CA PHE A 86 -3.31 12.38 -19.37
C PHE A 86 -2.58 12.02 -18.06
N ILE A 87 -1.64 12.85 -17.62
CA ILE A 87 -0.90 12.61 -16.36
C ILE A 87 -1.83 12.66 -15.14
N ASP A 88 -2.78 13.60 -15.12
CA ASP A 88 -3.80 13.67 -14.07
C ASP A 88 -4.67 12.40 -14.04
N LEU A 89 -5.07 11.91 -15.22
CA LEU A 89 -5.78 10.65 -15.33
C LEU A 89 -4.95 9.46 -14.80
N VAL A 90 -3.66 9.38 -15.14
CA VAL A 90 -2.76 8.33 -14.64
C VAL A 90 -2.68 8.38 -13.11
N LYS A 91 -2.48 9.58 -12.56
CA LYS A 91 -2.46 9.82 -11.10
C LYS A 91 -3.72 9.28 -10.45
N SER A 92 -4.91 9.69 -10.92
CA SER A 92 -6.18 9.25 -10.34
C SER A 92 -6.44 7.75 -10.51
N CYS A 93 -6.10 7.18 -11.67
CA CYS A 93 -6.28 5.76 -11.95
C CYS A 93 -5.42 4.88 -11.02
N TYR A 94 -4.14 5.20 -10.86
CA TYR A 94 -3.23 4.42 -10.03
C TYR A 94 -3.46 4.64 -8.53
N GLN A 95 -3.88 5.84 -8.12
CA GLN A 95 -4.30 6.09 -6.75
C GLN A 95 -5.53 5.25 -6.38
N LEU A 96 -6.59 5.26 -7.21
CA LEU A 96 -7.78 4.44 -6.95
C LEU A 96 -7.48 2.94 -7.01
N THR A 97 -6.61 2.52 -7.92
CA THR A 97 -6.13 1.13 -7.99
C THR A 97 -5.45 0.70 -6.69
N TYR A 98 -4.56 1.55 -6.17
CA TYR A 98 -3.88 1.30 -4.90
C TYR A 98 -4.87 1.19 -3.74
N GLU A 99 -5.79 2.14 -3.62
CA GLU A 99 -6.78 2.18 -2.54
C GLU A 99 -7.65 0.92 -2.52
N ILE A 100 -8.13 0.47 -3.69
CA ILE A 100 -8.90 -0.77 -3.81
C ILE A 100 -8.06 -1.99 -3.43
N PHE A 101 -6.86 -2.12 -3.98
CA PHE A 101 -6.01 -3.27 -3.67
C PHE A 101 -5.60 -3.31 -2.20
N LEU A 102 -5.40 -2.16 -1.58
CA LEU A 102 -5.09 -2.07 -0.16
C LEU A 102 -6.30 -2.49 0.70
N GLU A 103 -7.51 -2.06 0.34
CA GLU A 103 -8.74 -2.42 1.04
C GLU A 103 -9.03 -3.92 0.95
N GLU A 104 -8.89 -4.50 -0.25
CA GLU A 104 -9.11 -5.92 -0.51
C GLU A 104 -7.89 -6.79 -0.13
N GLN A 105 -6.88 -6.21 0.49
CA GLN A 105 -5.65 -6.90 0.95
C GLN A 105 -4.89 -7.61 -0.19
N LYS A 106 -5.01 -7.09 -1.42
CA LYS A 106 -4.33 -7.54 -2.65
C LYS A 106 -2.91 -6.98 -2.74
N TYR A 107 -2.10 -7.20 -1.71
CA TYR A 107 -0.78 -6.57 -1.57
C TYR A 107 0.21 -6.96 -2.67
N VAL A 108 0.15 -8.20 -3.16
CA VAL A 108 0.99 -8.68 -4.27
C VAL A 108 0.70 -7.88 -5.55
N GLN A 109 -0.56 -7.54 -5.80
CA GLN A 109 -0.97 -6.75 -6.95
C GLN A 109 -0.50 -5.30 -6.83
N ILE A 110 -0.44 -4.74 -5.62
CA ILE A 110 0.19 -3.42 -5.41
C ILE A 110 1.67 -3.48 -5.85
N GLY A 111 2.40 -4.51 -5.40
CA GLY A 111 3.80 -4.76 -5.75
C GLY A 111 4.07 -5.04 -7.22
N GLY A 112 3.13 -5.70 -7.90
CA GLY A 112 3.28 -6.13 -9.30
C GLY A 112 2.71 -5.15 -10.33
N ILE A 113 1.76 -4.29 -9.95
CA ILE A 113 1.00 -3.44 -10.89
C ILE A 113 1.26 -1.96 -10.60
N VAL A 114 1.06 -1.52 -9.35
CA VAL A 114 1.07 -0.09 -9.03
C VAL A 114 2.49 0.45 -8.99
N PHE A 115 3.34 -0.11 -8.13
CA PHE A 115 4.69 0.43 -7.93
C PHE A 115 5.57 0.31 -9.18
N PRO A 116 5.64 -0.85 -9.88
CA PRO A 116 6.55 -0.98 -11.02
C PRO A 116 6.24 0.01 -12.14
N PHE A 117 4.96 0.26 -12.42
CA PHE A 117 4.58 1.23 -13.44
C PHE A 117 5.01 2.65 -13.03
N LEU A 118 4.58 3.10 -11.84
CA LEU A 118 4.84 4.47 -11.40
C LEU A 118 6.34 4.75 -11.24
N ILE A 119 7.09 3.82 -10.65
CA ILE A 119 8.51 4.04 -10.33
C ILE A 119 9.38 3.98 -11.58
N ASN A 120 9.08 3.09 -12.53
CA ASN A 120 9.90 2.96 -13.73
C ASN A 120 9.57 4.00 -14.81
N ASN A 121 8.31 4.42 -14.91
CA ASN A 121 7.86 5.30 -15.99
C ASN A 121 7.66 6.75 -15.53
N MET A 122 7.36 6.98 -14.25
CA MET A 122 6.96 8.28 -13.72
C MET A 122 7.50 8.56 -12.29
N PRO A 123 8.82 8.45 -12.04
CA PRO A 123 9.36 8.48 -10.70
C PRO A 123 9.12 9.81 -9.95
N GLU A 124 9.10 10.95 -10.66
CA GLU A 124 8.74 12.26 -10.10
C GLU A 124 7.27 12.29 -9.62
N LEU A 125 6.34 11.76 -10.44
CA LEU A 125 4.93 11.66 -10.04
C LEU A 125 4.80 10.70 -8.84
N ALA A 126 5.47 9.55 -8.89
CA ALA A 126 5.47 8.60 -7.78
C ALA A 126 5.96 9.23 -6.48
N TYR A 127 7.00 10.08 -6.54
CA TYR A 127 7.50 10.81 -5.39
C TYR A 127 6.48 11.81 -4.85
N THR A 128 5.90 12.66 -5.73
CA THR A 128 4.89 13.65 -5.30
C THR A 128 3.63 13.01 -4.68
N MET A 129 3.32 11.78 -5.07
CA MET A 129 2.21 10.99 -4.49
C MET A 129 2.60 10.21 -3.23
N GLY A 130 3.87 10.19 -2.83
CA GLY A 130 4.38 9.40 -1.70
C GLY A 130 4.55 7.90 -1.98
N PHE A 131 4.47 7.47 -3.23
CA PHE A 131 4.62 6.08 -3.64
C PHE A 131 6.08 5.60 -3.66
N VAL A 132 7.05 6.50 -3.77
CA VAL A 132 8.48 6.13 -3.70
C VAL A 132 8.81 5.56 -2.33
N GLU A 133 8.53 6.32 -1.27
CA GLU A 133 8.78 5.88 0.11
C GLU A 133 7.96 4.65 0.46
N LEU A 134 6.69 4.61 0.05
CA LEU A 134 5.85 3.44 0.27
C LEU A 134 6.43 2.19 -0.41
N TYR A 135 6.90 2.29 -1.65
CA TYR A 135 7.43 1.12 -2.35
C TYR A 135 8.68 0.56 -1.67
N ILE A 136 9.57 1.44 -1.19
CA ILE A 136 10.78 1.06 -0.44
C ILE A 136 10.40 0.29 0.83
N LEU A 137 9.39 0.78 1.57
CA LEU A 137 8.85 0.12 2.76
C LEU A 137 8.12 -1.18 2.41
N TYR A 138 7.35 -1.21 1.32
CA TYR A 138 6.70 -2.44 0.85
C TYR A 138 7.73 -3.54 0.57
N LEU A 139 8.80 -3.21 -0.17
CA LEU A 139 9.84 -4.18 -0.51
C LEU A 139 10.55 -4.74 0.72
N SER A 140 10.89 -3.89 1.69
CA SER A 140 11.65 -4.31 2.87
C SER A 140 10.76 -4.93 3.96
N HIS A 141 9.56 -4.40 4.18
CA HIS A 141 8.70 -4.81 5.30
C HIS A 141 7.71 -5.91 4.95
N TRP A 142 7.20 -5.91 3.71
CA TRP A 142 6.20 -6.87 3.24
C TRP A 142 6.80 -7.97 2.37
N GLU A 143 7.52 -7.63 1.29
CA GLU A 143 8.21 -8.64 0.46
C GLU A 143 9.47 -9.21 1.10
N LEU A 144 9.97 -8.59 2.18
CA LEU A 144 11.21 -8.97 2.86
C LEU A 144 12.43 -9.02 1.93
N ASN A 145 12.44 -8.18 0.89
CA ASN A 145 13.48 -8.08 -0.11
C ASN A 145 14.35 -6.84 0.14
N LEU A 146 15.36 -7.01 1.00
CA LEU A 146 16.31 -5.95 1.36
C LEU A 146 17.06 -5.40 0.14
N PHE A 147 17.58 -6.28 -0.71
CA PHE A 147 18.42 -5.87 -1.85
C PHE A 147 17.64 -4.98 -2.81
N LYS A 148 16.44 -5.42 -3.21
CA LYS A 148 15.58 -4.64 -4.10
C LYS A 148 15.13 -3.33 -3.46
N SER A 149 14.85 -3.33 -2.14
CA SER A 149 14.52 -2.11 -1.40
C SER A 149 15.67 -1.09 -1.46
N ILE A 150 16.92 -1.53 -1.25
CA ILE A 150 18.11 -0.69 -1.34
C ILE A 150 18.34 -0.20 -2.77
N ASP A 151 18.11 -1.04 -3.78
CA ASP A 151 18.29 -0.66 -5.19
C ASP A 151 17.30 0.42 -5.62
N ILE A 152 16.02 0.28 -5.25
CA ILE A 152 15.02 1.33 -5.51
C ILE A 152 15.35 2.61 -4.72
N LEU A 153 15.78 2.50 -3.46
CA LEU A 153 16.19 3.66 -2.67
C LEU A 153 17.36 4.41 -3.33
N LYS A 154 18.35 3.69 -3.89
CA LYS A 154 19.46 4.27 -4.64
C LYS A 154 19.00 4.90 -5.96
N GLN A 155 18.13 4.22 -6.70
CA GLN A 155 17.55 4.73 -7.95
C GLN A 155 16.82 6.06 -7.74
N CYS A 156 16.05 6.18 -6.65
CA CYS A 156 15.27 7.38 -6.34
C CYS A 156 16.02 8.40 -5.49
N LYS A 157 17.34 8.25 -5.28
CA LYS A 157 18.12 9.10 -4.37
C LYS A 157 18.02 10.59 -4.67
N THR A 158 17.93 10.97 -5.94
CA THR A 158 17.86 12.38 -6.36
C THR A 158 16.51 13.03 -6.07
N LEU A 159 15.45 12.24 -5.88
CA LEU A 159 14.09 12.71 -5.58
C LEU A 159 13.91 12.97 -4.08
N LEU A 160 14.64 12.22 -3.25
CA LEU A 160 14.53 12.26 -1.81
C LEU A 160 15.44 13.34 -1.23
N SER A 161 14.96 14.07 -0.22
CA SER A 161 15.87 14.87 0.60
C SER A 161 16.89 13.96 1.30
N LYS A 162 18.05 14.52 1.65
CA LYS A 162 19.10 13.79 2.39
C LYS A 162 18.55 13.13 3.67
N GLN A 163 17.64 13.83 4.37
CA GLN A 163 17.02 13.32 5.59
C GLN A 163 16.06 12.15 5.30
N GLN A 164 15.16 12.29 4.31
CA GLN A 164 14.27 11.21 3.89
C GLN A 164 15.06 9.96 3.50
N TYR A 165 16.11 10.11 2.69
CA TYR A 165 16.95 9.00 2.28
C TYR A 165 17.56 8.27 3.47
N GLN A 166 18.13 9.00 4.43
CA GLN A 166 18.74 8.43 5.63
C GLN A 166 17.72 7.74 6.52
N TYR A 167 16.53 8.32 6.68
CA TYR A 167 15.47 7.75 7.50
C TYR A 167 14.90 6.46 6.89
N LEU A 168 14.63 6.44 5.58
CA LEU A 168 14.19 5.22 4.90
C LEU A 168 15.25 4.12 4.99
N LEU A 169 16.51 4.43 4.71
CA LEU A 169 17.59 3.45 4.81
C LEU A 169 17.66 2.84 6.21
N ARG A 170 17.61 3.66 7.26
CA ARG A 170 17.61 3.17 8.64
C ARG A 170 16.37 2.36 8.95
N MET A 171 15.18 2.81 8.54
CA MET A 171 13.94 2.04 8.75
C MET A 171 14.00 0.65 8.08
N VAL A 172 14.53 0.58 6.85
CA VAL A 172 14.75 -0.67 6.09
C VAL A 172 15.71 -1.59 6.83
N LEU A 173 16.87 -1.08 7.27
CA LEU A 173 17.91 -1.87 7.92
C LEU A 173 17.51 -2.30 9.34
N ILE A 174 16.87 -1.42 10.12
CA ILE A 174 16.34 -1.78 11.43
C ILE A 174 15.32 -2.90 11.28
N PHE A 175 14.42 -2.80 10.30
CA PHE A 175 13.41 -3.83 10.11
C PHE A 175 14.00 -5.16 9.62
N SER A 176 14.90 -5.11 8.65
CA SER A 176 15.36 -6.29 7.92
C SER A 176 16.59 -6.96 8.53
N GLN A 177 17.40 -6.24 9.29
CA GLN A 177 18.74 -6.67 9.76
C GLN A 177 18.99 -6.40 11.24
N ASP A 178 18.02 -5.84 11.98
CA ASP A 178 18.16 -5.56 13.43
C ASP A 178 19.40 -4.72 13.79
N ILE A 179 19.84 -3.81 12.91
CA ILE A 179 21.08 -3.01 13.12
C ILE A 179 20.99 -2.03 14.29
N GLU A 180 19.77 -1.64 14.68
CA GLU A 180 19.50 -0.80 15.84
C GLU A 180 18.25 -1.34 16.57
N PRO A 181 18.04 -0.96 17.84
CA PRO A 181 16.83 -1.33 18.58
C PRO A 181 15.53 -0.95 17.84
N PRO A 182 14.46 -1.78 17.91
CA PRO A 182 13.22 -1.57 17.15
C PRO A 182 12.44 -0.31 17.57
N ASN A 183 12.67 0.26 18.76
CA ASN A 183 12.09 1.55 19.13
C ASN A 183 12.60 2.70 18.26
N MET A 184 13.83 2.60 17.73
CA MET A 184 14.36 3.56 16.76
C MET A 184 13.53 3.58 15.47
N TRP A 185 12.93 2.44 15.09
CA TRP A 185 12.02 2.38 13.95
C TRP A 185 10.78 3.27 14.17
N PHE A 186 10.18 3.23 15.37
CA PHE A 186 9.05 4.11 15.70
C PHE A 186 9.46 5.59 15.80
N GLN A 187 10.69 5.87 16.24
CA GLN A 187 11.21 7.24 16.24
C GLN A 187 11.30 7.80 14.82
N LEU A 188 11.75 6.98 13.85
CA LEU A 188 11.80 7.36 12.44
C LEU A 188 10.41 7.44 11.81
N LEU A 189 9.49 6.54 12.19
CA LEU A 189 8.12 6.54 11.70
C LEU A 189 7.39 7.87 11.97
N LYS A 190 7.71 8.58 13.07
CA LYS A 190 7.17 9.90 13.36
C LYS A 190 7.30 10.90 12.20
N PHE A 191 8.35 10.77 11.40
CA PHE A 191 8.56 11.61 10.21
C PHE A 191 7.48 11.38 9.13
N TYR A 192 6.86 10.19 9.11
CA TYR A 192 5.86 9.77 8.14
C TYR A 192 4.43 9.75 8.70
N ASN A 193 4.21 10.15 9.96
CA ASN A 193 2.89 10.07 10.61
C ASN A 193 1.79 10.86 9.88
N SER A 194 2.13 11.94 9.16
CA SER A 194 1.19 12.70 8.35
C SER A 194 0.93 12.10 6.96
N ASN A 195 1.76 11.14 6.53
CA ASN A 195 1.58 10.46 5.25
C ASN A 195 0.57 9.31 5.41
N LYS A 196 -0.70 9.62 5.13
CA LYS A 196 -1.81 8.66 5.23
C LYS A 196 -1.55 7.37 4.44
N LEU A 197 -0.98 7.48 3.24
CA LEU A 197 -0.75 6.34 2.35
C LEU A 197 0.24 5.33 2.94
N ILE A 198 1.32 5.81 3.59
CA ILE A 198 2.26 4.96 4.32
C ILE A 198 1.62 4.38 5.58
N MET A 199 0.93 5.21 6.36
CA MET A 199 0.33 4.77 7.63
C MET A 199 -0.77 3.72 7.41
N ASP A 200 -1.64 3.91 6.41
CA ASP A 200 -2.70 2.96 6.05
C ASP A 200 -2.10 1.63 5.61
N PHE A 201 -1.03 1.64 4.81
CA PHE A 201 -0.32 0.44 4.41
C PHE A 201 0.25 -0.31 5.62
N LEU A 202 1.02 0.38 6.47
CA LEU A 202 1.70 -0.24 7.61
C LEU A 202 0.71 -0.81 8.64
N ASN A 203 -0.45 -0.17 8.79
CA ASN A 203 -1.53 -0.64 9.67
C ASN A 203 -2.26 -1.84 9.06
N LYS A 204 -2.73 -1.76 7.81
CA LYS A 204 -3.48 -2.85 7.16
C LYS A 204 -2.64 -4.11 6.98
N THR A 205 -1.35 -3.98 6.67
CA THR A 205 -0.40 -5.11 6.57
C THR A 205 0.10 -5.61 7.93
N LYS A 206 -0.28 -4.97 9.03
CA LYS A 206 0.14 -5.31 10.41
C LYS A 206 1.65 -5.22 10.64
N ILE A 207 2.35 -4.41 9.86
CA ILE A 207 3.79 -4.17 10.05
C ILE A 207 4.04 -3.46 11.40
N VAL A 208 3.22 -2.45 11.74
CA VAL A 208 3.30 -1.77 13.05
C VAL A 208 3.21 -2.80 14.18
N GLN A 209 2.22 -3.68 14.10
CA GLN A 209 2.01 -4.76 15.06
C GLN A 209 3.26 -5.66 15.22
N LYS A 210 3.87 -6.06 14.10
CA LYS A 210 5.09 -6.89 14.08
C LYS A 210 6.25 -6.19 14.78
N VAL A 211 6.45 -4.90 14.56
CA VAL A 211 7.51 -4.13 15.23
C VAL A 211 7.20 -3.93 16.73
N GLN A 212 5.94 -3.76 17.12
CA GLN A 212 5.54 -3.70 18.53
C GLN A 212 5.87 -5.00 19.28
N PHE A 213 5.63 -6.17 18.66
CA PHE A 213 6.06 -7.45 19.23
C PHE A 213 7.58 -7.54 19.38
N ARG A 214 8.35 -7.06 18.40
CA ARG A 214 9.82 -7.01 18.49
C ARG A 214 10.29 -6.12 19.65
N CYS A 215 9.64 -4.98 19.88
CA CYS A 215 9.92 -4.15 21.06
C CYS A 215 9.64 -4.91 22.36
N LEU A 216 8.50 -5.60 22.48
CA LEU A 216 8.19 -6.42 23.66
C LEU A 216 9.21 -7.54 23.89
N ASP A 217 9.59 -8.26 22.83
CA ASP A 217 10.57 -9.35 22.94
C ASP A 217 11.96 -8.83 23.31
N MET A 218 12.34 -7.62 22.88
CA MET A 218 13.58 -6.99 23.30
C MET A 218 13.50 -6.53 24.77
N CYS A 219 12.40 -5.90 25.19
CA CYS A 219 12.18 -5.53 26.58
C CYS A 219 12.25 -6.73 27.51
N GLN A 220 11.67 -7.87 27.12
CA GLN A 220 11.68 -9.09 27.92
C GLN A 220 13.10 -9.61 28.21
N ARG A 221 14.01 -9.44 27.25
CA ARG A 221 15.42 -9.85 27.41
C ARG A 221 16.19 -8.88 28.29
N SER A 222 15.91 -7.59 28.14
CA SER A 222 16.66 -6.50 28.77
C SER A 222 16.20 -6.15 30.19
N TYR A 223 14.93 -6.39 30.53
CA TYR A 223 14.34 -5.99 31.81
C TYR A 223 13.72 -7.18 32.55
N ASN A 224 13.80 -7.16 33.88
CA ASN A 224 13.01 -8.07 34.72
C ASN A 224 11.56 -7.59 34.86
N GLN A 225 11.39 -6.27 34.98
CA GLN A 225 10.11 -5.57 35.03
C GLN A 225 10.23 -4.20 34.35
N LEU A 226 9.14 -3.68 33.79
CA LEU A 226 9.09 -2.40 33.09
C LEU A 226 7.73 -1.74 33.28
N SER A 227 7.72 -0.44 33.59
CA SER A 227 6.47 0.34 33.61
C SER A 227 5.82 0.30 32.22
N PHE A 228 4.52 0.00 32.18
CA PHE A 228 3.80 -0.10 30.92
C PHE A 228 3.68 1.26 30.21
N ASP A 229 3.65 2.37 30.98
CA ASP A 229 3.69 3.71 30.41
C ASP A 229 5.04 4.02 29.79
N VAL A 230 6.14 3.65 30.45
CA VAL A 230 7.50 3.77 29.87
C VAL A 230 7.61 2.94 28.59
N PHE A 231 7.01 1.76 28.54
CA PHE A 231 6.95 0.97 27.31
C PHE A 231 6.22 1.73 26.19
N LYS A 232 5.00 2.23 26.42
CA LYS A 232 4.23 2.99 25.41
C LYS A 232 4.95 4.28 24.98
N GLN A 233 5.53 5.02 25.90
CA GLN A 233 6.15 6.32 25.62
C GLN A 233 7.54 6.18 24.99
N THR A 234 8.41 5.35 25.57
CA THR A 234 9.82 5.24 25.15
C THR A 234 10.02 4.19 24.05
N TRP A 235 9.41 3.01 24.19
CA TRP A 235 9.61 1.92 23.22
C TRP A 235 8.73 2.03 21.99
N LEU A 236 7.50 2.51 22.14
CA LEU A 236 6.58 2.72 21.02
C LEU A 236 6.53 4.17 20.55
N GLN A 237 7.25 5.09 21.22
CA GLN A 237 7.35 6.49 20.80
C GLN A 237 5.98 7.17 20.66
N HIS A 238 5.03 6.82 21.55
CA HIS A 238 3.62 7.25 21.54
C HIS A 238 2.77 6.74 20.35
N VAL A 239 3.28 5.81 19.55
CA VAL A 239 2.43 5.09 18.60
C VAL A 239 1.44 4.22 19.39
N PRO A 240 0.12 4.30 19.10
CA PRO A 240 -0.88 3.52 19.81
C PRO A 240 -0.55 2.03 19.80
N LEU A 241 -0.63 1.39 20.97
CA LEU A 241 -0.42 -0.05 21.09
C LEU A 241 -1.58 -0.78 20.41
N ASP A 242 -1.25 -1.73 19.53
CA ASP A 242 -2.26 -2.57 18.88
C ASP A 242 -2.94 -3.47 19.91
N ALA A 243 -4.27 -3.54 19.88
CA ALA A 243 -5.06 -4.29 20.86
C ALA A 243 -4.72 -5.79 20.91
N THR A 244 -4.32 -6.38 19.78
CA THR A 244 -3.89 -7.78 19.74
C THR A 244 -2.52 -7.95 20.40
N VAL A 245 -1.61 -6.97 20.23
CA VAL A 245 -0.31 -6.98 20.91
C VAL A 245 -0.51 -6.87 22.41
N GLU A 246 -1.35 -5.94 22.86
CA GLU A 246 -1.70 -5.80 24.27
C GLU A 246 -2.31 -7.08 24.85
N THR A 247 -3.30 -7.64 24.17
CA THR A 247 -3.96 -8.88 24.60
C THR A 247 -2.97 -10.03 24.72
N LYS A 248 -2.06 -10.20 23.74
CA LYS A 248 -1.02 -11.23 23.80
C LYS A 248 0.00 -10.96 24.90
N ALA A 249 0.39 -9.70 25.11
CA ALA A 249 1.29 -9.32 26.20
C ALA A 249 0.68 -9.66 27.56
N ARG A 250 -0.58 -9.29 27.79
CA ARG A 250 -1.32 -9.57 29.04
C ARG A 250 -1.56 -11.06 29.29
N LYS A 251 -1.65 -11.88 28.24
CA LYS A 251 -1.70 -13.34 28.37
C LYS A 251 -0.34 -13.96 28.71
N ARG A 252 0.75 -13.35 28.25
CA ARG A 252 2.11 -13.90 28.36
C ARG A 252 2.84 -13.46 29.62
N TYR A 253 2.60 -12.23 30.07
CA TYR A 253 3.31 -11.60 31.18
C TYR A 253 2.36 -11.24 32.32
N LEU A 254 2.89 -11.13 33.53
CA LEU A 254 2.14 -10.63 34.67
C LEU A 254 2.08 -9.09 34.59
N PHE A 255 0.87 -8.55 34.69
CA PHE A 255 0.62 -7.12 34.84
C PHE A 255 0.13 -6.86 36.26
N GLU A 256 0.80 -5.96 36.97
CA GLU A 256 0.39 -5.52 38.31
C GLU A 256 0.03 -4.05 38.26
N LYS A 257 -1.09 -3.69 38.89
CA LYS A 257 -1.48 -2.30 39.09
C LYS A 257 -0.90 -1.81 40.42
N LEU A 258 -0.07 -0.77 40.37
CA LEU A 258 0.57 -0.16 41.53
C LEU A 258 -0.36 0.82 42.24
N SER A 259 0.02 1.26 43.44
CA SER A 259 -0.77 2.17 44.28
C SER A 259 -1.04 3.55 43.66
N ASN A 260 -0.24 3.95 42.68
CA ASN A 260 -0.40 5.19 41.91
C ASN A 260 -1.19 4.99 40.60
N ASP A 261 -1.97 3.90 40.49
CA ASP A 261 -2.70 3.47 39.31
C ASP A 261 -1.86 3.09 38.08
N SER A 262 -0.53 3.22 38.12
CA SER A 262 0.35 2.81 37.02
C SER A 262 0.45 1.29 36.91
N GLU A 263 0.65 0.78 35.70
CA GLU A 263 0.81 -0.66 35.45
C GLU A 263 2.29 -1.03 35.28
N MET A 264 2.70 -2.13 35.90
CA MET A 264 4.04 -2.72 35.77
C MET A 264 3.93 -4.06 35.04
N ILE A 265 4.76 -4.25 34.01
CA ILE A 265 4.93 -5.54 33.33
C ILE A 265 6.06 -6.30 33.99
N TYR A 266 5.85 -7.55 34.37
CA TYR A 266 6.89 -8.45 34.86
C TYR A 266 7.22 -9.51 33.80
N PHE A 267 8.45 -9.47 33.28
CA PHE A 267 8.91 -10.33 32.19
C PHE A 267 9.52 -11.65 32.67
N LYS A 268 10.05 -11.69 33.90
CA LYS A 268 10.64 -12.88 34.52
C LYS A 268 9.94 -13.16 35.84
N LYS A 269 9.56 -14.42 36.09
CA LYS A 269 9.06 -14.83 37.41
C LYS A 269 10.19 -14.64 38.43
N ARG A 270 9.92 -13.98 39.54
CA ARG A 270 10.81 -14.02 40.70
C ARG A 270 10.94 -15.49 41.14
N PRO A 271 12.15 -16.01 41.41
CA PRO A 271 12.25 -17.26 42.15
C PRO A 271 11.52 -17.03 43.47
N VAL A 272 10.57 -17.91 43.78
CA VAL A 272 9.95 -17.95 45.10
C VAL A 272 11.05 -18.48 46.03
N SER A 273 11.67 -17.58 46.79
CA SER A 273 12.58 -17.91 47.89
C SER A 273 11.78 -18.33 49.11
#